data_AF-A0A6J8F4X7-F1
#
_entry.id   AF-A0A6J8F4X7-F1
#
_cell.length_a   1.000
_cell.length_b   1.000
_cell.length_c   1.000
_cell.angle_alpha   90.00
_cell.angle_beta   90.00
_cell.angle_gamma   90.00
#
_symmetry.space_group_name_H-M   'P 1'
#
loop_
_entity.id
_entity.type
_entity.pdbx_description
1 polymer ?
#
loop_
_entity_poly.entity_id
_entity_poly.type
_entity_poly.pdbx_seq_one_letter_code
_entity_poly.pdbx_strand_id
1 'polypeptide(L)'
;MEYTQLQSVGNIESWSRRLFKLCEKKCRYGSHLSFLETCDRLKIIPKGFNLKWTLNLGTCPGKVQANPKLQKKKHPLRTTINGRNHPTEKIAEIVENKLSENVRNLPTYIQDTTDFLNKLNAAQQPLPDNAIMFCLDVTKLYPSVPRKEAREACKTALENRSDISIPTEDVLKMMDLVIENNNFSFNGKHFLQTEGTTIGSHLGMNYACTYLGQWKGNVFQTSNWRYVDDI
;
A
#
# COMPACT_ATOMS: atom_id res chain seq x y z
N MET A 1 24.69 -16.46 -59.46
CA MET A 1 25.17 -15.31 -58.68
C MET A 1 24.25 -15.14 -57.49
N GLU A 2 24.82 -15.32 -56.29
CA GLU A 2 24.60 -14.59 -55.04
C GLU A 2 23.58 -13.41 -55.04
N TYR A 3 22.82 -13.04 -54.00
CA TYR A 3 22.91 -13.25 -52.55
C TYR A 3 21.59 -12.79 -51.86
N THR A 4 21.14 -13.54 -50.84
CA THR A 4 20.83 -13.07 -49.48
C THR A 4 19.90 -11.86 -49.23
N GLN A 5 18.59 -12.10 -49.06
CA GLN A 5 17.63 -11.35 -48.20
C GLN A 5 16.46 -12.32 -47.92
N LEU A 6 15.93 -12.64 -46.74
CA LEU A 6 15.89 -12.05 -45.41
C LEU A 6 15.76 -13.20 -44.37
N GLN A 7 16.75 -13.40 -43.49
CA GLN A 7 16.60 -14.23 -42.28
C GLN A 7 16.81 -13.42 -40.97
N SER A 8 16.93 -12.10 -41.05
CA SER A 8 17.33 -11.25 -39.92
C SER A 8 16.19 -10.84 -38.98
N VAL A 9 14.93 -10.92 -39.40
CA VAL A 9 13.80 -10.36 -38.62
C VAL A 9 13.42 -11.26 -37.41
N GLY A 10 13.47 -12.59 -37.57
CA GLY A 10 13.13 -13.52 -36.47
C GLY A 10 14.18 -13.59 -35.34
N ASN A 11 15.43 -13.27 -35.65
CA ASN A 11 16.51 -13.30 -34.67
C ASN A 11 16.49 -12.03 -33.78
N ILE A 12 16.18 -10.87 -34.36
CA ILE A 12 16.11 -9.59 -33.61
C ILE A 12 15.00 -9.60 -32.56
N GLU A 13 13.82 -10.16 -32.86
CA GLU A 13 12.74 -10.32 -31.85
C GLU A 13 13.09 -11.31 -30.73
N SER A 14 13.85 -12.36 -31.05
CA SER A 14 14.36 -13.32 -30.07
C SER A 14 15.37 -12.65 -29.13
N TRP A 15 16.33 -11.91 -29.68
CA TRP A 15 17.33 -11.16 -28.90
C TRP A 15 16.69 -10.05 -28.09
N SER A 16 15.73 -9.30 -28.62
CA SER A 16 15.04 -8.25 -27.88
C SER A 16 14.24 -8.81 -26.70
N ARG A 17 13.54 -9.94 -26.88
CA ARG A 17 12.88 -10.67 -25.77
C ARG A 17 13.89 -11.18 -24.74
N ARG A 18 15.06 -11.65 -25.18
CA ARG A 18 16.12 -12.16 -24.29
C ARG A 18 16.78 -11.02 -23.51
N LEU A 19 17.05 -9.88 -24.16
CA LEU A 19 17.53 -8.66 -23.52
C LEU A 19 16.50 -8.14 -22.52
N PHE A 20 15.21 -8.10 -22.89
CA PHE A 20 14.14 -7.69 -22.00
C PHE A 20 14.05 -8.58 -20.76
N LYS A 21 14.15 -9.90 -20.92
CA LYS A 21 14.23 -10.85 -19.80
C LYS A 21 15.47 -10.63 -18.93
N LEU A 22 16.61 -10.28 -19.52
CA LEU A 22 17.83 -9.96 -18.76
C LEU A 22 17.70 -8.63 -18.01
N CYS A 23 17.09 -7.61 -18.63
CA CYS A 23 16.73 -6.36 -17.97
C CYS A 23 15.80 -6.63 -16.79
N GLU A 24 14.72 -7.40 -16.97
CA GLU A 24 13.84 -7.80 -15.86
C GLU A 24 14.61 -8.51 -14.74
N LYS A 25 15.53 -9.44 -15.07
CA LYS A 25 16.34 -10.14 -14.06
C LYS A 25 17.28 -9.19 -13.31
N LYS A 26 18.01 -8.32 -14.03
CA LYS A 26 18.90 -7.30 -13.44
C LYS A 26 18.11 -6.38 -12.51
N CYS A 27 16.91 -6.00 -12.93
CA CYS A 27 16.00 -5.19 -12.17
C CYS A 27 15.48 -5.86 -10.90
N ARG A 28 15.05 -7.13 -10.99
CA ARG A 28 14.66 -7.93 -9.81
C ARG A 28 15.80 -8.03 -8.81
N TYR A 29 17.02 -8.24 -9.30
CA TYR A 29 18.21 -8.29 -8.46
C TYR A 29 18.46 -6.97 -7.74
N GLY A 30 18.38 -5.83 -8.44
CA GLY A 30 18.55 -4.51 -7.82
C GLY A 30 17.54 -4.21 -6.72
N SER A 31 16.25 -4.54 -6.94
CA SER A 31 15.22 -4.36 -5.90
C SER A 31 15.41 -5.28 -4.70
N HIS A 32 15.77 -6.55 -4.92
CA HIS A 32 16.01 -7.49 -3.83
C HIS A 32 17.26 -7.12 -3.02
N LEU A 33 18.32 -6.66 -3.69
CA LEU A 33 19.54 -6.18 -3.04
C LEU A 33 19.25 -4.97 -2.15
N SER A 34 18.55 -3.96 -2.66
CA SER A 34 18.14 -2.78 -1.90
C SER A 34 17.31 -3.14 -0.65
N PHE A 35 16.42 -4.13 -0.77
CA PHE A 35 15.63 -4.64 0.35
C PHE A 35 16.52 -5.29 1.41
N LEU A 36 17.42 -6.20 1.00
CA LEU A 36 18.32 -6.90 1.93
C LEU A 36 19.29 -5.94 2.62
N GLU A 37 19.86 -4.98 1.89
CA GLU A 37 20.72 -3.93 2.43
C GLU A 37 19.98 -3.09 3.48
N THR A 38 18.69 -2.81 3.26
CA THR A 38 17.86 -2.10 4.24
C THR A 38 17.58 -2.96 5.47
N CYS A 39 17.26 -4.24 5.29
CA CYS A 39 17.05 -5.18 6.40
C CYS A 39 18.29 -5.32 7.30
N ASP A 40 19.48 -5.39 6.69
CA ASP A 40 20.76 -5.43 7.40
C ASP A 40 21.04 -4.11 8.13
N ARG A 41 20.89 -2.97 7.44
CA ARG A 41 21.03 -1.62 8.03
C ARG A 41 20.14 -1.42 9.26
N LEU A 42 18.90 -1.90 9.20
CA LEU A 42 17.92 -1.78 10.29
C LEU A 42 18.07 -2.85 11.38
N LYS A 43 19.05 -3.77 11.25
CA LYS A 43 19.28 -4.89 12.17
C LYS A 43 18.03 -5.74 12.40
N ILE A 44 17.19 -5.86 11.37
CA ILE A 44 15.96 -6.68 11.39
C ILE A 44 16.30 -8.17 11.24
N ILE A 45 17.47 -8.49 10.70
CA ILE A 45 17.95 -9.86 10.51
C ILE A 45 18.43 -10.42 11.86
N PRO A 46 17.83 -11.51 12.40
CA PRO A 46 18.22 -12.08 13.68
C PRO A 46 19.68 -12.54 13.71
N LYS A 47 20.36 -12.36 14.84
CA LYS A 47 21.72 -12.88 15.04
C LYS A 47 21.71 -14.41 14.93
N GLY A 48 22.55 -14.96 14.05
CA GLY A 48 22.64 -16.41 13.78
C GLY A 48 21.93 -16.86 12.49
N PHE A 49 21.24 -15.96 11.78
CA PHE A 49 20.66 -16.27 10.49
C PHE A 49 21.73 -16.25 9.38
N ASN A 50 22.16 -17.43 8.92
CA ASN A 50 23.12 -17.54 7.82
C ASN A 50 22.42 -17.31 6.48
N LEU A 51 22.57 -16.10 5.93
CA LEU A 51 22.03 -15.77 4.61
C LEU A 51 22.86 -16.45 3.51
N LYS A 52 22.28 -17.45 2.85
CA LYS A 52 22.81 -17.96 1.59
C LYS A 52 22.22 -17.14 0.46
N TRP A 53 23.08 -16.40 -0.25
CA TRP A 53 22.71 -15.76 -1.52
C TRP A 53 22.19 -16.82 -2.48
N THR A 54 20.88 -16.86 -2.65
CA THR A 54 20.21 -17.71 -3.63
C THR A 54 19.54 -16.81 -4.64
N LEU A 55 19.62 -17.18 -5.92
CA LEU A 55 18.95 -16.49 -7.01
C LEU A 55 17.45 -16.82 -6.97
N ASN A 56 16.80 -16.58 -5.83
CA ASN A 56 15.40 -16.91 -5.61
C ASN A 56 14.53 -15.88 -6.35
N LEU A 57 14.52 -16.01 -7.68
CA LEU A 57 13.88 -15.15 -8.69
C LEU A 57 12.34 -15.15 -8.62
N GLY A 58 11.74 -15.78 -7.61
CA GLY A 58 10.30 -15.83 -7.39
C GLY A 58 9.72 -14.50 -6.91
N THR A 59 10.52 -13.64 -6.29
CA THR A 59 10.07 -12.30 -5.91
C THR A 59 10.06 -11.36 -7.12
N CYS A 60 9.00 -10.57 -7.24
CA CYS A 60 8.82 -9.62 -8.33
C CYS A 60 8.54 -8.23 -7.78
N PRO A 61 9.10 -7.16 -8.39
CA PRO A 61 8.63 -5.81 -8.11
C PRO A 61 7.14 -5.72 -8.45
N GLY A 62 6.45 -4.77 -7.80
CA GLY A 62 5.04 -4.54 -8.10
C GLY A 62 4.82 -4.26 -9.59
N LYS A 63 3.73 -4.73 -10.18
CA LYS A 63 3.41 -4.47 -11.59
C LYS A 63 2.27 -3.47 -11.70
N VAL A 64 2.47 -2.42 -12.49
CA VAL A 64 1.40 -1.45 -12.74
C VAL A 64 0.26 -2.09 -13.52
N GLN A 65 -0.95 -1.89 -13.02
CA GLN A 65 -2.21 -2.18 -13.67
C GLN A 65 -3.04 -0.90 -13.70
N ALA A 66 -3.91 -0.75 -14.70
CA ALA A 66 -4.72 0.45 -14.86
C ALA A 66 -6.11 0.06 -15.33
N ASN A 67 -7.12 0.42 -14.52
CA ASN A 67 -8.53 0.14 -14.83
C ASN A 67 -9.26 1.46 -15.11
N PRO A 68 -10.02 1.59 -16.21
CA PRO A 68 -10.74 2.82 -16.51
C PRO A 68 -11.88 3.05 -15.50
N LYS A 69 -12.02 4.28 -15.02
CA LYS A 69 -13.18 4.72 -14.24
C LYS A 69 -14.32 5.10 -15.18
N LEU A 70 -15.10 4.11 -15.62
CA LEU A 70 -16.17 4.25 -16.61
C LEU A 70 -17.23 5.30 -16.21
N GLN A 71 -17.46 5.48 -14.92
CA GLN A 71 -18.42 6.44 -14.37
C GLN A 71 -17.97 7.91 -14.40
N LYS A 72 -16.72 8.22 -14.78
CA LYS A 72 -16.21 9.60 -14.84
C LYS A 72 -16.00 10.06 -16.29
N LYS A 73 -16.24 11.35 -16.56
CA LYS A 73 -15.99 11.96 -17.89
C LYS A 73 -14.53 11.75 -18.31
N LYS A 74 -14.31 11.39 -19.58
CA LYS A 74 -13.00 11.00 -20.15
C LYS A 74 -12.40 9.70 -19.59
N HIS A 75 -13.15 8.95 -18.77
CA HIS A 75 -12.80 7.63 -18.24
C HIS A 75 -11.34 7.52 -17.74
N PRO A 76 -10.92 8.37 -16.79
CA PRO A 76 -9.56 8.38 -16.29
C PRO A 76 -9.17 7.01 -15.71
N LEU A 77 -7.92 6.64 -15.87
CA LEU A 77 -7.39 5.38 -15.34
C LEU A 77 -7.20 5.44 -13.82
N ARG A 78 -7.62 4.37 -13.12
CA ARG A 78 -7.22 4.05 -11.75
C ARG A 78 -6.01 3.15 -11.83
N THR A 79 -4.84 3.71 -11.53
CA THR A 79 -3.60 2.94 -11.45
C THR A 79 -3.53 2.19 -10.13
N THR A 80 -3.21 0.91 -10.21
CA THR A 80 -2.95 0.02 -9.08
C THR A 80 -1.65 -0.74 -9.29
N ILE A 81 -1.04 -1.20 -8.21
CA ILE A 81 0.17 -2.01 -8.22
C ILE A 81 -0.22 -3.41 -7.78
N ASN A 82 0.04 -4.40 -8.64
CA ASN A 82 -0.03 -5.79 -8.26
C ASN A 82 1.24 -6.17 -7.49
N GLY A 83 1.11 -6.28 -6.16
CA GLY A 83 2.18 -6.67 -5.24
C GLY A 83 2.31 -8.17 -4.99
N ARG A 84 1.73 -9.04 -5.82
CA ARG A 84 1.87 -10.50 -5.63
C ARG A 84 3.34 -10.92 -5.76
N ASN A 85 3.82 -11.69 -4.79
CA ASN A 85 5.23 -12.09 -4.64
C ASN A 85 6.18 -10.90 -4.46
N HIS A 86 5.68 -9.77 -3.95
CA HIS A 86 6.54 -8.63 -3.62
C HIS A 86 7.44 -8.99 -2.42
N PRO A 87 8.72 -8.57 -2.38
CA PRO A 87 9.60 -8.84 -1.24
C PRO A 87 9.03 -8.44 0.12
N THR A 88 8.22 -7.37 0.15
CA THR A 88 7.59 -6.84 1.36
C THR A 88 6.17 -7.36 1.61
N GLU A 89 5.60 -8.20 0.75
CA GLU A 89 4.20 -8.63 0.77
C GLU A 89 3.77 -9.19 2.13
N LYS A 90 4.53 -10.15 2.67
CA LYS A 90 4.21 -10.80 3.94
C LYS A 90 4.42 -9.90 5.16
N ILE A 91 5.40 -9.01 5.08
CA ILE A 91 5.64 -8.01 6.14
C ILE A 91 4.47 -7.02 6.16
N ALA A 92 4.01 -6.60 4.97
CA ALA A 92 2.87 -5.72 4.80
C ALA A 92 1.57 -6.34 5.38
N GLU A 93 1.31 -7.63 5.13
CA GLU A 93 0.18 -8.37 5.73
C GLU A 93 0.24 -8.37 7.27
N ILE A 94 1.42 -8.59 7.87
CA ILE A 94 1.58 -8.59 9.33
C ILE A 94 1.24 -7.22 9.91
N VAL A 95 1.81 -6.14 9.35
CA VAL A 95 1.57 -4.77 9.82
C VAL A 95 0.09 -4.39 9.67
N GLU A 96 -0.50 -4.69 8.51
CA GLU A 96 -1.91 -4.42 8.23
C GLU A 96 -2.83 -5.10 9.27
N ASN A 97 -2.54 -6.36 9.62
CA ASN A 97 -3.29 -7.09 10.63
C ASN A 97 -3.16 -6.47 12.03
N LYS A 98 -1.96 -6.01 12.41
CA LYS A 98 -1.72 -5.36 13.71
C LYS A 98 -2.45 -4.02 13.86
N LEU A 99 -2.78 -3.34 12.76
CA LEU A 99 -3.54 -2.09 12.77
C LEU A 99 -5.07 -2.30 12.68
N SER A 100 -5.54 -3.53 12.42
CA SER A 100 -6.95 -3.81 12.14
C SER A 100 -7.88 -3.53 13.33
N GLU A 101 -7.44 -3.85 14.55
CA GLU A 101 -8.19 -3.61 15.77
C GLU A 101 -8.43 -2.10 15.98
N ASN A 102 -7.38 -1.29 15.85
CA ASN A 102 -7.47 0.16 15.97
C ASN A 102 -8.53 0.74 15.04
N VAL A 103 -8.53 0.34 13.77
CA VAL A 103 -9.46 0.86 12.76
C VAL A 103 -10.92 0.53 13.10
N ARG A 104 -11.19 -0.70 13.56
CA ARG A 104 -12.53 -1.12 13.97
C ARG A 104 -13.03 -0.39 15.21
N ASN A 105 -12.10 0.01 16.09
CA ASN A 105 -12.40 0.73 17.32
C ASN A 105 -12.52 2.25 17.14
N LEU A 106 -12.24 2.78 15.94
CA LEU A 106 -12.43 4.20 15.68
C LEU A 106 -13.92 4.57 15.84
N PRO A 107 -14.27 5.62 16.60
CA PRO A 107 -15.67 6.01 16.82
C PRO A 107 -16.45 6.28 15.53
N THR A 108 -15.75 6.70 14.49
CA THR A 108 -16.34 7.08 13.21
C THR A 108 -16.39 5.93 12.21
N TYR A 109 -15.88 4.75 12.55
CA TYR A 109 -15.74 3.64 11.60
C TYR A 109 -17.11 3.17 11.11
N ILE A 110 -17.29 3.05 9.80
CA ILE A 110 -18.37 2.30 9.17
C ILE A 110 -17.76 1.05 8.55
N GLN A 111 -18.33 -0.11 8.87
CA GLN A 111 -17.92 -1.37 8.25
C GLN A 111 -18.50 -1.55 6.85
N ASP A 112 -19.80 -1.32 6.70
CA ASP A 112 -20.55 -1.55 5.48
C ASP A 112 -21.88 -0.78 5.50
N THR A 113 -22.67 -0.90 4.43
CA THR A 113 -23.96 -0.25 4.30
C THR A 113 -24.94 -0.62 5.40
N THR A 114 -24.90 -1.86 5.90
CA THR A 114 -25.81 -2.32 6.95
C THR A 114 -25.46 -1.64 8.27
N ASP A 115 -24.18 -1.61 8.63
CA ASP A 115 -23.68 -0.89 9.80
C ASP A 115 -24.02 0.61 9.74
N PHE A 116 -23.87 1.24 8.57
CA PHE A 116 -24.28 2.63 8.37
C PHE A 116 -25.77 2.85 8.61
N LEU A 117 -26.64 2.03 8.03
CA LEU A 117 -28.09 2.14 8.21
C LEU A 117 -28.49 1.92 9.68
N ASN A 118 -27.85 0.97 10.36
CA ASN A 118 -28.08 0.73 11.79
C ASN A 118 -27.68 1.94 12.64
N LYS A 119 -26.50 2.54 12.38
CA LYS A 119 -26.04 3.76 13.06
C LYS A 119 -26.95 4.95 12.77
N LEU A 120 -27.44 5.07 11.53
CA LEU A 120 -28.40 6.11 11.14
C LEU A 120 -29.73 5.99 11.88
N ASN A 121 -30.27 4.78 11.99
CA ASN A 121 -31.51 4.52 12.71
C ASN A 121 -31.36 4.68 14.23
N ALA A 122 -30.16 4.41 14.77
CA ALA A 122 -29.86 4.57 16.20
C ALA A 122 -29.49 6.01 16.58
N ALA A 123 -29.25 6.89 15.61
CA ALA A 123 -28.93 8.29 15.88
C ALA A 123 -30.11 9.01 16.55
N GLN A 124 -29.82 9.94 17.44
CA GLN A 124 -30.83 10.64 18.22
C GLN A 124 -31.72 11.50 17.31
N GLN A 125 -33.02 11.23 17.36
CA GLN A 125 -34.07 11.93 16.62
C GLN A 125 -35.00 12.69 17.58
N PRO A 126 -35.58 13.83 17.17
CA PRO A 126 -35.34 14.53 15.91
C PRO A 126 -33.98 15.23 15.89
N LEU A 127 -33.38 15.36 14.70
CA LEU A 127 -32.22 16.22 14.52
C LEU A 127 -32.58 17.68 14.81
N PRO A 128 -31.63 18.52 15.29
CA PRO A 128 -31.87 19.95 15.46
C PRO A 128 -32.34 20.62 14.17
N ASP A 129 -33.20 21.63 14.26
CA ASP A 129 -33.75 22.35 13.10
C ASP A 129 -32.67 22.99 12.21
N ASN A 130 -31.51 23.30 12.78
CA ASN A 130 -30.34 23.86 12.08
C ASN A 130 -29.28 22.81 11.71
N ALA A 131 -29.60 21.52 11.75
CA ALA A 131 -28.68 20.47 11.37
C ALA A 131 -28.32 20.55 9.88
N ILE A 132 -27.04 20.44 9.58
CA ILE A 132 -26.53 20.43 8.19
C ILE A 132 -25.89 19.06 7.94
N MET A 133 -26.35 18.39 6.90
CA MET A 133 -25.65 17.24 6.35
C MET A 133 -24.65 17.71 5.30
N PHE A 134 -23.41 17.25 5.41
CA PHE A 134 -22.38 17.44 4.40
C PHE A 134 -21.66 16.12 4.14
N CYS A 135 -21.03 16.01 2.98
CA CYS A 135 -20.22 14.85 2.60
C CYS A 135 -18.85 15.34 2.11
N LEU A 136 -17.79 14.61 2.45
CA LEU A 136 -16.43 14.90 1.99
C LEU A 136 -15.81 13.65 1.35
N ASP A 137 -15.15 13.84 0.20
CA ASP A 137 -14.40 12.80 -0.51
C ASP A 137 -12.89 13.11 -0.41
N VAL A 138 -12.12 12.24 0.26
CA VAL A 138 -10.67 12.41 0.36
C VAL A 138 -10.00 12.05 -0.97
N THR A 139 -9.52 13.07 -1.67
CA THR A 139 -8.87 12.89 -2.97
C THR A 139 -7.60 12.04 -2.85
N LYS A 140 -7.59 10.88 -3.52
CA LYS A 140 -6.43 9.99 -3.63
C LYS A 140 -5.85 9.61 -2.25
N LEU A 141 -6.69 9.13 -1.32
CA LEU A 141 -6.29 8.78 0.04
C LEU A 141 -4.92 8.07 0.13
N TYR A 142 -4.78 6.85 -0.40
CA TYR A 142 -3.58 6.02 -0.24
C TYR A 142 -2.25 6.71 -0.62
N PRO A 143 -2.09 7.29 -1.84
CA PRO A 143 -0.85 7.96 -2.21
C PRO A 143 -0.66 9.34 -1.57
N SER A 144 -1.68 9.88 -0.88
CA SER A 144 -1.62 11.22 -0.26
C SER A 144 -1.43 11.18 1.25
N VAL A 145 -1.34 9.99 1.86
CA VAL A 145 -1.06 9.86 3.30
C VAL A 145 0.37 10.34 3.59
N PRO A 146 0.55 11.37 4.44
CA PRO A 146 1.87 11.87 4.77
C PRO A 146 2.57 10.93 5.75
N ARG A 147 3.77 10.47 5.39
CA ARG A 147 4.41 9.32 6.04
C ARG A 147 4.73 9.55 7.52
N LYS A 148 5.20 10.75 7.87
CA LYS A 148 5.65 11.08 9.23
C LYS A 148 4.47 11.08 10.20
N GLU A 149 3.41 11.79 9.85
CA GLU A 149 2.20 11.92 10.66
C GLU A 149 1.47 10.58 10.75
N ALA A 150 1.42 9.82 9.65
CA ALA A 150 0.85 8.48 9.67
C ALA A 150 1.66 7.51 10.53
N ARG A 151 2.99 7.64 10.57
CA ARG A 151 3.84 6.85 11.45
C ARG A 151 3.52 7.13 12.92
N GLU A 152 3.36 8.39 13.30
CA GLU A 152 2.95 8.76 14.67
C GLU A 152 1.54 8.25 14.99
N ALA A 153 0.60 8.36 14.05
CA ALA A 153 -0.75 7.79 14.19
C ALA A 153 -0.72 6.29 14.46
N CYS A 154 0.06 5.56 13.64
CA CYS A 154 0.24 4.13 13.80
C CYS A 154 0.94 3.80 15.11
N LYS A 155 1.92 4.59 15.57
CA LYS A 155 2.55 4.39 16.87
C LYS A 155 1.55 4.46 18.01
N THR A 156 0.73 5.51 18.07
CA THR A 156 -0.32 5.65 19.10
C THR A 156 -1.35 4.53 19.01
N ALA A 157 -1.78 4.15 17.80
CA ALA A 157 -2.70 3.02 17.60
C ALA A 157 -2.11 1.70 18.11
N LEU A 158 -0.84 1.47 17.81
CA LEU A 158 -0.11 0.28 18.21
C LEU A 158 0.09 0.24 19.72
N GLU A 159 0.43 1.34 20.39
CA GLU A 159 0.59 1.38 21.85
C GLU A 159 -0.70 1.03 22.62
N ASN A 160 -1.87 1.25 22.01
CA ASN A 160 -3.18 0.97 22.61
C ASN A 160 -3.80 -0.38 22.19
N ARG A 161 -3.08 -1.22 21.44
CA ARG A 161 -3.61 -2.52 20.96
C ARG A 161 -3.66 -3.56 22.07
N SER A 162 -4.58 -4.52 21.95
CA SER A 162 -4.65 -5.64 22.90
C SER A 162 -3.55 -6.69 22.65
N ASP A 163 -3.21 -6.95 21.39
CA ASP A 163 -2.21 -7.95 21.00
C ASP A 163 -0.78 -7.38 20.95
N ILE A 164 -0.02 -7.62 22.01
CA ILE A 164 1.39 -7.19 22.15
C ILE A 164 2.44 -8.23 21.71
N SER A 165 2.06 -9.27 20.96
CA SER A 165 2.97 -10.37 20.57
C SER A 165 4.20 -9.94 19.76
N ILE A 166 4.12 -8.83 19.03
CA ILE A 166 5.27 -8.16 18.40
C ILE A 166 5.40 -6.79 19.05
N PRO A 167 6.58 -6.35 19.53
CA PRO A 167 6.75 -5.01 20.11
C PRO A 167 6.36 -3.89 19.15
N THR A 168 5.83 -2.77 19.66
CA THR A 168 5.40 -1.62 18.83
C THR A 168 6.50 -1.14 17.90
N GLU A 169 7.72 -0.95 18.40
CA GLU A 169 8.82 -0.46 17.58
C GLU A 169 9.22 -1.43 16.46
N ASP A 170 9.04 -2.74 16.65
CA ASP A 170 9.34 -3.70 15.60
C ASP A 170 8.24 -3.70 14.52
N VAL A 171 6.97 -3.51 14.89
CA VAL A 171 5.89 -3.29 13.92
C VAL A 171 6.12 -1.99 13.14
N LEU A 172 6.57 -0.92 13.81
CA LEU A 172 6.88 0.35 13.14
C LEU A 172 8.06 0.19 12.17
N LYS A 173 9.14 -0.50 12.55
CA LYS A 173 10.24 -0.80 11.61
C LYS A 173 9.78 -1.62 10.41
N MET A 174 8.90 -2.61 10.63
CA MET A 174 8.31 -3.39 9.55
C MET A 174 7.47 -2.51 8.61
N MET A 175 6.70 -1.58 9.17
CA MET A 175 5.91 -0.61 8.41
C MET A 175 6.80 0.31 7.59
N ASP A 176 7.82 0.91 8.21
CA ASP A 176 8.80 1.80 7.57
C ASP A 176 9.48 1.06 6.41
N LEU A 177 9.92 -0.19 6.64
CA LEU A 177 10.50 -1.05 5.61
C LEU A 177 9.57 -1.25 4.40
N VAL A 178 8.29 -1.53 4.64
CA VAL A 178 7.29 -1.73 3.56
C VAL A 178 7.08 -0.44 2.78
N ILE A 179 6.93 0.70 3.46
CA ILE A 179 6.65 2.00 2.85
C ILE A 179 7.86 2.51 2.05
N GLU A 180 9.08 2.38 2.60
CA GLU A 180 10.33 2.79 1.98
C GLU A 180 10.74 1.91 0.80
N ASN A 181 10.26 0.67 0.74
CA ASN A 181 10.58 -0.30 -0.31
C ASN A 181 9.35 -0.66 -1.16
N ASN A 182 8.39 0.26 -1.30
CA ASN A 182 7.21 0.05 -2.12
C ASN A 182 7.51 0.31 -3.61
N ASN A 183 8.30 -0.57 -4.22
CA ASN A 183 8.80 -0.41 -5.57
C ASN A 183 7.94 -1.17 -6.61
N PHE A 184 7.87 -0.61 -7.81
CA PHE A 184 7.13 -1.20 -8.91
C PHE A 184 7.81 -0.96 -10.25
N SER A 185 7.46 -1.76 -11.26
CA SER A 185 7.95 -1.61 -12.62
C SER A 185 6.84 -1.22 -13.59
N PHE A 186 7.18 -0.33 -14.52
CA PHE A 186 6.32 0.09 -15.62
C PHE A 186 7.17 0.40 -16.84
N ASN A 187 6.80 -0.19 -17.98
CA ASN A 187 7.49 0.01 -19.26
C ASN A 187 9.02 -0.18 -19.18
N GLY A 188 9.47 -1.25 -18.50
CA GLY A 188 10.89 -1.56 -18.31
C GLY A 188 11.65 -0.62 -17.35
N LYS A 189 10.97 0.37 -16.74
CA LYS A 189 11.53 1.29 -15.74
C LYS A 189 11.06 0.94 -14.33
N HIS A 190 11.85 1.34 -13.35
CA HIS A 190 11.58 1.14 -11.92
C HIS A 190 11.22 2.44 -11.27
N PHE A 191 10.23 2.36 -10.39
CA PHE A 191 9.73 3.49 -9.65
C PHE A 191 9.63 3.07 -8.18
N LEU A 192 9.95 4.02 -7.33
CA LEU A 192 9.70 3.94 -5.91
C LEU A 192 8.65 4.99 -5.58
N GLN A 193 7.62 4.59 -4.84
CA GLN A 193 6.67 5.55 -4.32
C GLN A 193 7.32 6.34 -3.17
N THR A 194 7.28 7.67 -3.24
CA THR A 194 7.95 8.57 -2.29
C THR A 194 7.04 9.08 -1.18
N GLU A 195 5.72 9.06 -1.39
CA GLU A 195 4.71 9.50 -0.41
C GLU A 195 3.53 8.54 -0.38
N GLY A 196 2.87 8.43 0.77
CA GLY A 196 1.79 7.47 1.00
C GLY A 196 2.16 6.02 0.70
N THR A 197 1.15 5.22 0.35
CA THR A 197 1.28 3.81 -0.02
C THR A 197 0.73 3.54 -1.43
N THR A 198 1.32 2.58 -2.13
CA THR A 198 0.82 2.14 -3.45
C THR A 198 -0.55 1.52 -3.30
N ILE A 199 -1.46 1.87 -4.21
CA ILE A 199 -2.79 1.24 -4.26
C ILE A 199 -2.59 -0.21 -4.71
N GLY A 200 -2.88 -1.19 -3.85
CA GLY A 200 -2.69 -2.62 -4.12
C GLY A 200 -1.55 -3.27 -3.32
N SER A 201 -0.82 -2.48 -2.52
CA SER A 201 -0.06 -3.02 -1.39
C SER A 201 -0.99 -3.67 -0.36
N HIS A 202 -0.54 -4.74 0.28
CA HIS A 202 -1.24 -5.33 1.43
C HIS A 202 -1.27 -4.38 2.64
N LEU A 203 -0.27 -3.50 2.75
CA LEU A 203 -0.26 -2.40 3.71
C LEU A 203 -0.89 -1.18 3.05
N GLY A 204 -2.16 -0.95 3.38
CA GLY A 204 -2.96 0.03 2.66
C GLY A 204 -4.09 0.56 3.50
N MET A 205 -5.12 -0.25 3.67
CA MET A 205 -6.41 0.16 4.23
C MET A 205 -6.25 0.60 5.68
N ASN A 206 -5.69 -0.25 6.54
CA ASN A 206 -5.62 0.04 7.96
C ASN A 206 -4.60 1.13 8.27
N TYR A 207 -3.50 1.19 7.52
CA TYR A 207 -2.55 2.30 7.57
C TYR A 207 -3.23 3.64 7.27
N ALA A 208 -3.90 3.75 6.12
CA ALA A 208 -4.56 4.99 5.71
C ALA A 208 -5.73 5.36 6.64
N CYS A 209 -6.51 4.36 7.07
CA CYS A 209 -7.61 4.57 8.00
C CYS A 209 -7.15 4.99 9.39
N THR A 210 -6.00 4.52 9.87
CA THR A 210 -5.43 4.93 11.15
C THR A 210 -5.03 6.40 11.11
N TYR A 211 -4.27 6.82 10.09
CA TYR A 211 -3.92 8.22 9.89
C TYR A 211 -5.17 9.11 9.79
N LEU A 212 -6.11 8.74 8.91
CA LEU A 212 -7.29 9.57 8.66
C LEU A 212 -8.20 9.65 9.90
N GLY A 213 -8.27 8.58 10.71
CA GLY A 213 -8.97 8.59 11.99
C GLY A 213 -8.39 9.62 12.97
N GLN A 214 -7.06 9.66 13.12
CA GLN A 214 -6.40 10.64 13.99
C GLN A 214 -6.56 12.07 13.44
N TRP A 215 -6.33 12.27 12.14
CA TRP A 215 -6.51 13.58 11.50
C TRP A 215 -7.93 14.11 11.71
N LYS A 216 -8.93 13.24 11.53
CA LYS A 216 -10.35 13.60 11.71
C LYS A 216 -10.67 14.00 13.15
N GLY A 217 -10.14 13.28 14.14
CA GLY A 217 -10.30 13.64 15.56
C GLY A 217 -9.76 15.02 15.92
N ASN A 218 -8.79 15.53 15.16
CA ASN A 218 -8.24 16.87 15.35
C ASN A 218 -9.07 17.97 14.64
N VAL A 219 -9.78 17.63 13.56
CA VAL A 219 -10.49 18.60 12.71
C VAL A 219 -11.96 18.72 13.10
N PHE A 220 -12.62 17.62 13.45
CA PHE A 220 -14.06 17.58 13.69
C PHE A 220 -14.36 17.20 15.14
N GLN A 221 -15.24 17.97 15.78
CA GLN A 221 -15.67 17.76 17.17
C GLN A 221 -17.02 17.02 17.29
N THR A 222 -17.71 16.76 16.17
CA THR A 222 -19.10 16.29 16.15
C THR A 222 -19.27 14.88 15.56
N SER A 223 -20.45 14.30 15.79
CA SER A 223 -20.91 13.01 15.27
C SER A 223 -20.75 12.91 13.75
N ASN A 224 -19.76 12.15 13.31
CA ASN A 224 -19.46 11.97 11.91
C ASN A 224 -19.05 10.52 11.66
N TRP A 225 -19.60 9.91 10.63
CA TRP A 225 -19.21 8.56 10.25
C TRP A 225 -18.19 8.61 9.11
N ARG A 226 -17.55 7.50 8.81
CA ARG A 226 -16.54 7.41 7.75
C ARG A 226 -16.47 6.00 7.22
N TYR A 227 -16.58 5.88 5.91
CA TYR A 227 -16.29 4.66 5.17
C TYR A 227 -15.02 4.89 4.34
N VAL A 228 -13.87 4.41 4.83
CA VAL A 228 -12.56 4.57 4.17
C VAL A 228 -12.24 6.05 3.86
N ASP A 229 -12.42 6.51 2.63
CA ASP A 229 -12.18 7.87 2.13
C ASP A 229 -13.42 8.78 2.13
N ASP A 230 -14.61 8.22 2.31
CA ASP A 230 -15.88 8.95 2.38
C ASP A 230 -16.22 9.33 3.83
N ILE A 231 -16.47 10.61 4.09
CA ILE A 231 -16.90 11.17 5.40
C ILE A 231 -18.30 11.76 5.27
#